data_AF-A0A8J5WXF5-F1
#
_entry.id   AF-A0A8J5WXF5-F1
#
_cell.length_a   1.000
_cell.length_b   1.000
_cell.length_c   1.000
_cell.angle_alpha   90.00
_cell.angle_beta   90.00
_cell.angle_gamma   90.00
#
_symmetry.space_group_name_H-M   'P 1'
#
loop_
_entity.id
_entity.type
_entity.pdbx_description
1 polymer ?
#
loop_
_entity_poly.entity_id
_entity_poly.type
_entity_poly.pdbx_seq_one_letter_code
_entity_poly.pdbx_strand_id
1 'polypeptide(L)'
;MLEAFKMIELYCKRLIEKSEELENSSECAEEIREAAAGLMFATGWCGDLPELLFARAILTDKFSNDFASTALNGTNIVDPLLVWKFTGNATNMELKNKVAKEIATKNMILVNSFKMTKANEDGEVPYHRDLELGMP
;
A
#
# COMPACT_ATOMS: atom_id res chain seq x y z
N MET A 1 3.36 7.30 -7.31
CA MET A 1 3.94 6.74 -8.57
C MET A 1 5.20 7.49 -9.02
N LEU A 2 5.17 8.59 -9.79
CA LEU A 2 6.41 9.26 -10.27
C LEU A 2 7.44 9.57 -9.17
N GLU A 3 6.97 10.06 -8.01
CA GLU A 3 7.84 10.32 -6.86
C GLU A 3 8.42 9.04 -6.23
N ALA A 4 7.71 7.92 -6.30
CA ALA A 4 8.20 6.63 -5.79
C ALA A 4 9.36 6.10 -6.66
N PHE A 5 9.29 6.29 -7.98
CA PHE A 5 10.42 5.98 -8.88
C PHE A 5 11.68 6.81 -8.57
N LYS A 6 11.53 8.07 -8.11
CA LYS A 6 12.68 8.87 -7.64
C LYS A 6 13.32 8.31 -6.36
N MET A 7 12.51 7.73 -5.46
CA MET A 7 13.02 7.09 -4.24
C MET A 7 13.68 5.73 -4.57
N ILE A 8 13.12 4.95 -5.50
CA ILE A 8 13.77 3.76 -6.08
C ILE A 8 15.12 4.12 -6.71
N GLU A 9 15.19 5.19 -7.52
CA GLU A 9 16.44 5.68 -8.12
C GLU A 9 17.49 6.05 -7.05
N LEU A 10 17.07 6.66 -5.95
CA LEU A 10 17.93 6.99 -4.81
C LEU A 10 18.43 5.74 -4.08
N TYR A 11 17.57 4.75 -3.81
CA TYR A 11 17.98 3.48 -3.19
C TYR A 11 18.94 2.70 -4.10
N CYS A 12 18.70 2.66 -5.42
CA CYS A 12 19.63 2.07 -6.38
C CYS A 12 21.02 2.71 -6.30
N LYS A 13 21.11 4.04 -6.27
CA LYS A 13 22.39 4.75 -6.14
C LYS A 13 23.09 4.41 -4.84
N ARG A 14 22.39 4.49 -3.69
CA ARG A 14 22.94 4.13 -2.38
C ARG A 14 23.45 2.69 -2.33
N LEU A 15 22.73 1.73 -2.90
CA LEU A 15 23.14 0.32 -2.95
C LEU A 15 24.38 0.09 -3.84
N ILE A 16 24.56 0.89 -4.91
CA ILE A 16 25.75 0.84 -5.77
C ILE A 16 26.95 1.49 -5.06
N GLU A 17 26.76 2.68 -4.49
CA GLU A 17 27.76 3.43 -3.70
C GLU A 17 28.24 2.65 -2.46
N LYS A 18 27.42 1.73 -1.95
CA LYS A 18 27.68 0.89 -0.77
C LYS A 18 27.79 -0.61 -1.07
N SER A 19 28.14 -0.96 -2.31
CA SER A 19 28.19 -2.37 -2.77
C SER A 19 29.17 -3.26 -1.99
N GLU A 20 30.28 -2.71 -1.47
CA GLU A 20 31.23 -3.44 -0.61
C GLU A 20 30.65 -3.78 0.78
N GLU A 21 29.87 -2.86 1.37
CA GLU A 21 29.13 -3.11 2.62
C GLU A 21 27.98 -4.10 2.39
N LEU A 22 27.43 -4.17 1.17
CA LEU A 22 26.40 -5.13 0.76
C LEU A 22 26.92 -6.58 0.64
N GLU A 23 28.24 -6.77 0.55
CA GLU A 23 28.86 -8.10 0.61
C GLU A 23 28.86 -8.67 2.03
N ASN A 24 28.96 -7.79 3.03
CA ASN A 24 29.01 -8.11 4.46
C ASN A 24 27.65 -7.81 5.12
N SER A 25 26.59 -8.48 4.64
CA SER A 25 25.20 -8.17 4.99
C SER A 25 24.84 -8.27 6.49
N SER A 26 25.70 -8.88 7.31
CA SER A 26 25.62 -8.90 8.78
C SER A 26 26.02 -7.59 9.47
N GLU A 27 26.85 -6.76 8.83
CA GLU A 27 27.32 -5.47 9.37
C GLU A 27 26.77 -4.26 8.59
N CYS A 28 25.89 -4.53 7.61
CA CYS A 28 25.26 -3.52 6.75
C CYS A 28 24.50 -2.45 7.57
N ALA A 29 24.83 -1.18 7.34
CA ALA A 29 24.18 -0.04 7.98
C ALA A 29 22.66 0.00 7.72
N GLU A 30 21.91 0.60 8.65
CA GLU A 30 20.45 0.66 8.60
C GLU A 30 19.92 1.33 7.30
N GLU A 31 20.59 2.40 6.83
CA GLU A 31 20.28 3.06 5.54
C GLU A 31 20.40 2.13 4.32
N ILE A 32 21.26 1.11 4.37
CA ILE A 32 21.48 0.14 3.28
C ILE A 32 20.41 -0.95 3.34
N ARG A 33 20.06 -1.41 4.56
CA ARG A 33 18.92 -2.31 4.79
C ARG A 33 17.60 -1.67 4.37
N GLU A 34 17.36 -0.40 4.72
CA GLU A 34 16.17 0.35 4.29
C GLU A 34 16.13 0.48 2.76
N ALA A 35 17.25 0.84 2.11
CA ALA A 35 17.33 0.93 0.66
C ALA A 35 17.05 -0.42 -0.03
N ALA A 36 17.61 -1.52 0.50
CA ALA A 36 17.36 -2.88 0.00
C ALA A 36 15.89 -3.29 0.19
N ALA A 37 15.32 -3.06 1.37
CA ALA A 37 13.94 -3.38 1.68
C ALA A 37 12.95 -2.55 0.84
N GLY A 38 13.24 -1.26 0.62
CA GLY A 38 12.47 -0.39 -0.27
C GLY A 38 12.50 -0.86 -1.72
N LEU A 39 13.66 -1.30 -2.21
CA LEU A 39 13.78 -1.88 -3.55
C LEU A 39 12.98 -3.20 -3.69
N MET A 40 13.08 -4.08 -2.69
CA MET A 40 12.29 -5.31 -2.62
C MET A 40 10.79 -5.03 -2.59
N PHE A 41 10.33 -4.10 -1.73
CA PHE A 41 8.91 -3.70 -1.64
C PHE A 41 8.38 -3.19 -2.98
N ALA A 42 9.13 -2.32 -3.67
CA ALA A 42 8.74 -1.77 -4.95
C ALA A 42 8.47 -2.84 -6.03
N THR A 43 9.11 -4.01 -5.98
CA THR A 43 8.82 -5.11 -6.92
C THR A 43 7.39 -5.68 -6.81
N GLY A 44 6.72 -5.52 -5.67
CA GLY A 44 5.30 -5.90 -5.53
C GLY A 44 4.35 -5.00 -6.34
N TRP A 45 4.81 -3.81 -6.72
CA TRP A 45 4.03 -2.78 -7.42
C TRP A 45 4.50 -2.53 -8.86
N CYS A 46 5.77 -2.85 -9.15
CA CYS A 46 6.41 -2.63 -10.46
C CYS A 46 6.75 -3.97 -11.14
N GLY A 47 5.75 -4.82 -11.34
CA GLY A 47 5.91 -6.12 -12.01
C GLY A 47 6.42 -6.04 -13.46
N ASP A 48 6.21 -4.90 -14.12
CA ASP A 48 6.64 -4.65 -15.51
C ASP A 48 8.14 -4.31 -15.66
N LEU A 49 8.90 -4.22 -14.55
CA LEU A 49 10.34 -3.94 -14.55
C LEU A 49 11.15 -5.20 -14.18
N PRO A 50 11.59 -6.01 -15.16
CA PRO A 50 12.35 -7.24 -14.89
C PRO A 50 13.69 -7.00 -14.20
N GLU A 51 14.30 -5.82 -14.38
CA GLU A 51 15.53 -5.39 -13.70
C GLU A 51 15.32 -5.30 -12.18
N LEU A 52 14.15 -4.83 -11.75
CA LEU A 52 13.80 -4.69 -10.34
C LEU A 52 13.50 -6.07 -9.71
N LEU A 53 12.86 -6.97 -10.46
CA LEU A 53 12.65 -8.37 -10.07
C LEU A 53 13.98 -9.12 -9.91
N PHE A 54 14.95 -8.87 -10.80
CA PHE A 54 16.30 -9.41 -10.72
C PHE A 54 17.08 -8.83 -9.53
N ALA A 55 17.00 -7.52 -9.30
CA ALA A 55 17.61 -6.89 -8.13
C ALA A 55 17.07 -7.46 -6.80
N ARG A 56 15.75 -7.71 -6.69
CA ARG A 56 15.18 -8.44 -5.54
C ARG A 56 15.81 -9.82 -5.36
N ALA A 57 16.01 -10.58 -6.44
CA ALA A 57 16.61 -11.92 -6.34
C ALA A 57 18.02 -11.87 -5.71
N ILE A 58 18.87 -10.94 -6.18
CA ILE A 58 20.21 -10.70 -5.62
C ILE A 58 20.13 -10.27 -4.14
N LEU A 59 19.26 -9.30 -3.81
CA LEU A 59 19.12 -8.82 -2.44
C LEU A 59 18.54 -9.89 -1.49
N THR A 60 17.73 -10.83 -2.01
CA THR A 60 17.17 -11.96 -1.23
C THR A 60 18.25 -12.99 -0.88
N ASP A 61 19.18 -13.25 -1.80
CA ASP A 61 20.36 -14.07 -1.56
C ASP A 61 21.28 -13.44 -0.49
N LYS A 62 21.52 -12.12 -0.59
CA LYS A 62 22.37 -11.38 0.37
C LYS A 62 21.76 -11.21 1.77
N PHE A 63 20.44 -10.96 1.90
CA PHE A 63 19.80 -10.63 3.20
C PHE A 63 18.87 -11.71 3.78
N SER A 64 18.69 -12.84 3.10
CA SER A 64 17.73 -13.92 3.38
C SER A 64 16.27 -13.69 2.93
N ASN A 65 15.55 -14.81 2.81
CA ASN A 65 14.15 -14.88 2.39
C ASN A 65 13.16 -14.33 3.44
N ASP A 66 13.49 -14.39 4.73
CA ASP A 66 12.69 -13.80 5.80
C ASP A 66 12.68 -12.27 5.70
N PHE A 67 13.86 -11.66 5.51
CA PHE A 67 14.00 -10.24 5.23
C PHE A 67 13.25 -9.84 3.95
N ALA A 68 13.38 -10.61 2.87
CA ALA A 68 12.68 -10.34 1.62
C ALA A 68 11.15 -10.39 1.74
N SER A 69 10.63 -11.36 2.49
CA SER A 69 9.20 -11.49 2.80
C SER A 69 8.71 -10.32 3.67
N THR A 70 9.48 -9.95 4.70
CA THR A 70 9.21 -8.83 5.61
C THR A 70 9.21 -7.49 4.88
N ALA A 71 10.10 -7.31 3.90
CA ALA A 71 10.18 -6.12 3.06
C ALA A 71 9.03 -6.05 2.04
N LEU A 72 8.70 -7.15 1.36
CA LEU A 72 7.59 -7.20 0.40
C LEU A 72 6.24 -6.85 1.06
N ASN A 73 6.07 -7.20 2.33
CA ASN A 73 4.89 -6.85 3.14
C ASN A 73 4.82 -5.36 3.56
N GLY A 74 5.83 -4.53 3.26
CA GLY A 74 5.83 -3.10 3.58
C GLY A 74 5.85 -2.79 5.08
N THR A 75 6.48 -3.66 5.88
CA THR A 75 6.58 -3.53 7.34
C THR A 75 7.75 -2.62 7.76
N ASN A 76 8.01 -2.51 9.07
CA ASN A 76 8.90 -1.54 9.75
C ASN A 76 10.36 -1.41 9.23
N ILE A 77 10.79 -2.19 8.25
CA ILE A 77 12.11 -2.07 7.60
C ILE A 77 12.07 -1.29 6.26
N VAL A 78 10.88 -0.87 5.81
CA VAL A 78 10.66 -0.09 4.59
C VAL A 78 10.27 1.34 4.97
N ASP A 79 10.86 2.33 4.27
CA ASP A 79 10.49 3.74 4.35
C ASP A 79 8.95 3.92 4.29
N PRO A 80 8.29 4.43 5.36
CA PRO A 80 6.84 4.61 5.39
C PRO A 80 6.32 5.54 4.29
N LEU A 81 7.14 6.48 3.80
CA LEU A 81 6.79 7.32 2.65
C LEU A 81 6.75 6.48 1.36
N LEU A 82 7.67 5.54 1.16
CA LEU A 82 7.64 4.63 0.01
C LEU A 82 6.37 3.78 0.03
N VAL A 83 6.03 3.20 1.18
CA VAL A 83 4.78 2.44 1.37
C VAL A 83 3.57 3.30 0.98
N TRP A 84 3.46 4.50 1.57
CA TRP A 84 2.38 5.47 1.32
C TRP A 84 2.26 5.92 -0.15
N LYS A 85 3.38 6.04 -0.88
CA LYS A 85 3.42 6.46 -2.29
C LYS A 85 3.02 5.33 -3.26
N PHE A 86 3.01 4.07 -2.81
CA PHE A 86 2.69 2.87 -3.60
C PHE A 86 1.35 2.25 -3.26
N THR A 87 1.04 1.99 -1.98
CA THR A 87 -0.31 1.56 -1.55
C THR A 87 -1.38 2.57 -1.95
N GLY A 88 -0.95 3.81 -2.16
CA GLY A 88 -1.79 4.97 -2.13
C GLY A 88 -2.16 5.27 -0.68
N ASN A 89 -2.04 6.53 -0.29
CA ASN A 89 -2.72 6.98 0.91
C ASN A 89 -4.20 6.53 0.87
N ALA A 90 -4.79 6.28 2.03
CA ALA A 90 -6.23 6.33 2.21
C ALA A 90 -6.67 7.80 2.07
N THR A 91 -6.48 8.37 0.88
CA THR A 91 -6.76 9.76 0.52
C THR A 91 -8.18 10.04 0.99
N ASN A 92 -8.30 10.97 1.95
CA ASN A 92 -9.51 11.23 2.71
C ASN A 92 -10.73 11.06 1.80
N MET A 93 -11.67 10.20 2.17
CA MET A 93 -12.78 9.82 1.29
C MET A 93 -13.56 11.06 0.81
N GLU A 94 -13.53 12.14 1.58
CA GLU A 94 -13.95 13.50 1.20
C GLU A 94 -13.22 14.08 -0.03
N LEU A 95 -11.88 13.98 -0.12
CA LEU A 95 -11.08 14.40 -1.27
C LEU A 95 -11.39 13.55 -2.51
N LYS A 96 -11.51 12.22 -2.34
CA LYS A 96 -11.96 11.31 -3.42
C LYS A 96 -13.36 11.70 -3.91
N ASN A 97 -14.29 11.95 -3.00
CA ASN A 97 -15.64 12.43 -3.32
C ASN A 97 -15.66 13.82 -3.95
N LYS A 98 -14.77 14.73 -3.55
CA LYS A 98 -14.66 16.07 -4.13
C LYS A 98 -14.20 15.98 -5.59
N VAL A 99 -13.09 15.29 -5.85
CA VAL A 99 -12.57 15.09 -7.22
C VAL A 99 -13.58 14.34 -8.08
N ALA A 100 -14.26 13.32 -7.55
CA ALA A 100 -15.34 12.63 -8.25
C ALA A 100 -16.51 13.57 -8.61
N LYS A 101 -16.92 14.47 -7.70
CA LYS A 101 -17.95 15.49 -7.97
C LYS A 101 -17.49 16.54 -8.99
N GLU A 102 -16.24 16.95 -8.97
CA GLU A 102 -15.66 17.91 -9.92
C GLU A 102 -15.62 17.29 -11.34
N ILE A 103 -15.19 16.03 -11.46
CA ILE A 103 -15.25 15.25 -12.71
C ILE A 103 -16.69 15.05 -13.17
N ALA A 104 -17.59 14.68 -12.27
CA ALA A 104 -19.01 14.44 -12.57
C ALA A 104 -19.70 15.72 -13.10
N THR A 105 -19.51 16.85 -12.42
CA THR A 105 -20.02 18.16 -12.85
C THR A 105 -19.49 18.53 -14.23
N LYS A 106 -18.19 18.34 -14.48
CA LYS A 106 -17.53 18.66 -15.76
C LYS A 106 -18.04 17.81 -16.93
N ASN A 107 -18.52 16.59 -16.69
CA ASN A 107 -18.98 15.66 -17.72
C ASN A 107 -20.51 15.44 -17.71
N MET A 108 -21.27 16.24 -16.94
CA MET A 108 -22.73 16.11 -16.75
C MET A 108 -23.20 14.72 -16.26
N ILE A 109 -22.36 14.03 -15.46
CA ILE A 109 -22.67 12.71 -14.90
C ILE A 109 -23.33 12.87 -13.52
N LEU A 110 -24.43 12.17 -13.27
CA LEU A 110 -25.08 12.14 -11.95
C LEU A 110 -24.41 11.12 -11.03
N VAL A 111 -23.60 11.59 -10.06
CA VAL A 111 -23.04 10.75 -8.99
C VAL A 111 -23.97 10.74 -7.79
N ASN A 112 -24.77 9.67 -7.66
CA ASN A 112 -25.56 9.43 -6.46
C ASN A 112 -24.65 9.00 -5.31
N SER A 113 -24.37 9.92 -4.38
CA SER A 113 -23.49 9.65 -3.24
C SER A 113 -24.20 8.79 -2.19
N PHE A 114 -24.01 7.47 -2.25
CA PHE A 114 -24.37 6.56 -1.17
C PHE A 114 -23.62 6.93 0.12
N LYS A 115 -24.28 7.68 1.00
CA LYS A 115 -23.87 7.79 2.40
C LYS A 115 -24.10 6.41 3.03
N MET A 116 -23.04 5.73 3.43
CA MET A 116 -23.18 4.58 4.32
C MET A 116 -23.67 5.08 5.68
N THR A 117 -24.94 4.83 5.97
CA THR A 117 -25.51 5.05 7.30
C THR A 117 -24.74 4.19 8.30
N LYS A 118 -24.23 4.76 9.39
CA LYS A 118 -23.73 3.95 10.49
C LYS A 118 -24.94 3.31 11.21
N ALA A 119 -25.02 1.99 11.12
CA ALA A 119 -25.74 1.16 12.05
C ALA A 119 -24.76 0.74 13.17
N ASN A 120 -25.09 0.78 14.46
CA ASN A 120 -26.17 1.55 15.13
C ASN A 120 -25.55 2.52 16.19
N GLU A 121 -25.61 2.39 17.52
CA GLU A 121 -26.17 1.39 18.46
C GLU A 121 -26.68 2.08 19.75
N ASP A 122 -28.00 2.35 19.82
CA ASP A 122 -28.77 2.64 21.04
C ASP A 122 -30.12 1.91 20.90
N GLY A 123 -30.54 1.18 21.94
CA GLY A 123 -31.50 0.08 21.78
C GLY A 123 -32.91 0.33 22.28
N GLU A 124 -33.91 -0.02 21.46
CA GLU A 124 -35.16 -0.61 21.93
C GLU A 124 -35.78 -1.49 20.83
N VAL A 125 -36.32 -2.66 21.20
CA VAL A 125 -36.96 -3.61 20.26
C VAL A 125 -38.34 -4.00 20.78
N PRO A 126 -39.42 -3.35 20.30
CA PRO A 126 -40.78 -3.81 20.54
C PRO A 126 -41.06 -5.07 19.72
N TYR A 127 -40.96 -6.24 20.35
CA TYR A 127 -41.58 -7.44 19.82
C TYR A 127 -43.10 -7.30 19.91
N HIS A 128 -43.79 -7.18 18.77
CA HIS A 128 -45.14 -7.70 18.65
C HIS A 128 -45.26 -8.55 17.39
N ARG A 129 -45.78 -9.77 17.55
CA ARG A 129 -45.93 -10.78 16.50
C ARG A 129 -47.38 -11.19 16.46
N ASP A 130 -48.21 -10.32 15.90
CA ASP A 130 -49.64 -10.56 15.82
C ASP A 130 -49.90 -11.60 14.71
N LEU A 131 -50.44 -12.74 15.13
CA LEU A 131 -50.51 -13.97 14.35
C LEU A 131 -51.91 -14.13 13.73
N GLU A 132 -52.19 -13.34 12.68
CA GLU A 132 -53.40 -13.50 11.89
C GLU A 132 -53.24 -14.71 10.94
N LEU A 133 -54.05 -15.74 11.19
CA LEU A 133 -54.00 -17.03 10.49
C LEU A 133 -54.65 -16.95 9.10
N GLY A 134 -54.21 -17.82 8.19
CA GLY A 134 -54.95 -18.10 6.95
C GLY A 134 -56.35 -18.66 7.26
N MET A 135 -57.32 -18.25 6.44
CA MET A 135 -58.72 -18.71 6.51
C MET A 135 -58.88 -20.22 6.22
N PRO A 136 -60.01 -20.84 6.63
CA PRO A 136 -60.31 -22.26 6.41
C PRO A 136 -60.42 -22.66 4.92
#